data_AF-A0AAP8SWY9-F1
#
_entry.id   AF-A0AAP8SWY9-F1
#
_cell.length_a   1.000
_cell.length_b   1.000
_cell.length_c   1.000
_cell.angle_alpha   90.00
_cell.angle_beta   90.00
_cell.angle_gamma   90.00
#
_symmetry.space_group_name_H-M   'P 1'
#
loop_
_entity.id
_entity.type
_entity.pdbx_description
1 polymer ?
#
loop_
_entity_poly.entity_id
_entity_poly.type
_entity_poly.pdbx_seq_one_letter_code
_entity_poly.pdbx_strand_id
1 'polypeptide(L)' 'MNNDHGIQLSVHDKDWAHCLLNRMRTNKPYLHDGKHYYVKGASRQGHGDSATILFTLERMEVEWAI' A
#
# COMPACT_ATOMS: atom_id res chain seq x y z
N MET A 1 16.07 -1.67 -16.54
CA MET A 1 15.85 -1.64 -15.08
C MET A 1 14.37 -1.88 -14.86
N ASN A 2 13.95 -3.11 -14.57
CA ASN A 2 12.53 -3.47 -14.45
C ASN A 2 12.02 -3.11 -13.06
N ASN A 3 11.06 -2.19 -13.01
CA ASN A 3 10.29 -1.80 -11.82
C ASN A 3 9.23 -2.88 -11.48
N ASP A 4 9.64 -4.13 -11.25
CA ASP A 4 8.71 -5.28 -11.19
C ASP A 4 8.15 -5.59 -9.78
N HIS A 5 8.50 -4.81 -8.75
CA HIS A 5 8.16 -5.14 -7.35
C HIS A 5 7.09 -4.24 -6.73
N GLY A 6 6.61 -3.24 -7.48
CA GLY A 6 5.59 -2.30 -7.03
C GLY A 6 4.19 -2.67 -7.54
N ILE A 7 3.20 -2.78 -6.65
CA ILE A 7 1.79 -2.90 -7.04
C ILE A 7 1.02 -1.64 -6.65
N GLN A 8 -0.07 -1.35 -7.37
CA GLN A 8 -1.00 -0.31 -6.97
C GLN A 8 -2.26 -0.94 -6.38
N LEU A 9 -2.74 -0.39 -5.26
CA LEU A 9 -3.97 -0.82 -4.60
C LEU A 9 -4.97 0.33 -4.56
N SER A 10 -6.10 0.14 -5.23
CA SER A 10 -7.24 1.08 -5.21
C SER A 10 -8.14 0.77 -4.03
N VAL A 11 -8.35 1.75 -3.15
CA VAL A 11 -9.19 1.61 -1.96
C VAL A 11 -10.30 2.65 -1.98
N HIS A 12 -11.54 2.16 -1.88
CA HIS A 12 -12.76 2.97 -1.82
C HIS A 12 -13.37 3.03 -0.42
N ASP A 13 -12.92 2.14 0.47
CA ASP A 13 -13.37 2.05 1.86
C ASP A 13 -12.52 2.96 2.76
N LYS A 14 -13.19 3.85 3.51
CA LYS A 14 -12.54 4.89 4.33
C LYS A 14 -11.71 4.28 5.48
N ASP A 15 -12.15 3.17 6.05
CA ASP A 15 -11.46 2.52 7.18
C ASP A 15 -10.22 1.77 6.72
N TRP A 16 -10.31 1.08 5.58
CA TRP A 16 -9.16 0.44 4.95
C TRP A 16 -8.11 1.46 4.50
N ALA A 17 -8.55 2.59 3.95
CA ALA A 17 -7.63 3.67 3.59
C ALA A 17 -6.90 4.23 4.81
N HIS A 18 -7.59 4.43 5.94
CA HIS A 18 -6.96 4.82 7.20
C HIS A 18 -5.95 3.78 7.71
N CYS A 19 -6.27 2.49 7.61
CA CYS A 19 -5.36 1.42 7.99
C CYS A 19 -4.04 1.50 7.21
N LEU A 20 -4.11 1.63 5.88
CA LEU A 20 -2.92 1.70 5.02
C LEU A 20 -2.12 2.99 5.21
N LEU A 21 -2.80 4.13 5.42
CA LEU A 21 -2.13 5.38 5.77
C LEU A 21 -1.38 5.27 7.11
N ASN A 22 -1.94 4.57 8.09
CA ASN A 22 -1.25 4.31 9.35
C ASN A 22 -0.03 3.40 9.17
N ARG A 23 -0.13 2.38 8.31
CA ARG A 23 1.01 1.50 7.97
C ARG A 23 2.15 2.27 7.30
N MET A 24 1.81 3.16 6.37
CA MET A 24 2.78 4.08 5.74
C MET A 24 3.48 4.96 6.78
N ARG A 25 2.72 5.62 7.67
CA ARG A 25 3.28 6.51 8.71
C ARG A 25 4.15 5.78 9.72
N THR A 26 3.77 4.55 10.08
CA THR A 26 4.50 3.75 11.07
C THR A 26 5.59 2.88 10.44
N ASN A 27 5.79 2.97 9.13
CA ASN A 27 6.67 2.12 8.34
C ASN A 27 6.50 0.62 8.67
N LYS A 28 5.24 0.22 8.92
CA LYS A 28 4.91 -1.17 9.25
C LYS A 28 4.44 -1.90 8.00
N PRO A 29 4.79 -3.17 7.84
CA PRO A 29 4.34 -3.94 6.71
C PRO A 29 2.83 -4.19 6.76
N TYR A 30 2.26 -4.33 5.57
CA TYR A 30 0.90 -4.75 5.30
C TYR A 30 0.94 -6.09 4.57
N LEU A 31 0.08 -7.03 4.98
CA LEU A 31 -0.07 -8.33 4.34
C LEU A 31 -1.14 -8.23 3.24
N HIS A 32 -0.75 -8.52 2.01
CA HIS A 32 -1.66 -8.58 0.86
C HIS A 32 -1.38 -9.86 0.09
N ASP A 33 -2.42 -10.67 -0.12
CA ASP A 33 -2.31 -11.92 -0.90
C ASP A 33 -1.14 -12.83 -0.42
N GLY A 34 -1.03 -12.99 0.90
CA GLY A 34 0.02 -13.81 1.53
C GLY A 34 1.44 -13.22 1.47
N LYS A 35 1.63 -12.02 0.90
CA LYS A 35 2.93 -11.35 0.76
C LYS A 35 2.96 -10.06 1.58
N HIS A 36 4.13 -9.74 2.13
CA HIS A 36 4.34 -8.51 2.89
C HIS A 36 4.74 -7.35 1.96
N TYR A 37 4.16 -6.19 2.18
CA TYR A 37 4.40 -4.97 1.44
C TYR A 37 4.61 -3.78 2.37
N TYR A 38 5.47 -2.84 1.96
CA TYR A 38 5.49 -1.50 2.51
C TYR A 38 4.63 -0.56 1.66
N VAL A 39 3.86 0.29 2.32
CA VAL A 39 3.15 1.39 1.65
C VAL A 39 4.14 2.53 1.44
N LYS A 40 4.46 2.85 0.18
CA LYS A 40 5.45 3.88 -0.17
C LYS A 40 4.83 5.23 -0.51
N GLY A 41 3.55 5.22 -0.90
CA GLY A 41 2.83 6.45 -1.19
C GLY A 41 1.32 6.23 -1.28
N ALA A 42 0.59 7.32 -1.19
CA ALA A 42 -0.85 7.38 -1.35
C ALA A 42 -1.21 8.61 -2.18
N SER A 43 -2.13 8.47 -3.13
CA SER A 43 -2.69 9.59 -3.90
C SER A 43 -4.20 9.46 -3.95
N ARG A 44 -4.90 10.60 -3.91
CA ARG A 44 -6.36 10.65 -3.99
C ARG A 44 -6.77 10.94 -5.43
N GLN A 45 -7.61 10.09 -6.00
CA GLN A 45 -8.23 10.30 -7.31
C GLN A 45 -9.74 10.57 -7.14
N GLY A 46 -10.25 11.59 -7.83
CA GLY A 46 -11.65 12.02 -7.73
C GLY A 46 -11.91 13.04 -6.61
N HIS A 47 -13.17 13.49 -6.51
CA HIS A 47 -13.61 14.54 -5.59
C HIS A 47 -14.82 14.09 -4.77
N GLY A 48 -14.97 14.65 -3.56
CA GLY A 48 -16.09 14.32 -2.67
C GLY A 48 -16.00 12.92 -2.06
N ASP A 49 -17.16 12.34 -1.73
CA ASP A 49 -17.28 11.06 -1.03
C ASP A 49 -16.95 9.83 -1.88
N SER A 50 -16.94 9.97 -3.20
CA SER A 50 -16.59 8.89 -4.15
C SER A 50 -15.11 8.85 -4.50
N ALA A 51 -14.26 9.57 -3.76
CA ALA A 51 -12.83 9.62 -4.05
C ALA A 51 -12.17 8.27 -3.74
N THR A 52 -11.39 7.77 -4.70
CA THR A 52 -10.56 6.57 -4.56
C THR A 52 -9.19 6.97 -4.04
N ILE A 53 -8.63 6.22 -3.09
CA ILE A 53 -7.23 6.38 -2.70
C ILE A 53 -6.41 5.27 -3.35
N LEU A 54 -5.44 5.67 -4.18
CA LEU A 54 -4.47 4.78 -4.79
C LEU A 54 -3.21 4.72 -3.93
N PHE A 55 -2.88 3.53 -3.46
CA PHE A 55 -1.66 3.26 -2.72
C PHE A 55 -0.62 2.61 -3.62
N THR A 56 0.64 3.07 -3.52
CA THR A 56 1.79 2.38 -4.11
C THR A 56 2.41 1.49 -3.05
N LEU A 57 2.40 0.19 -3.30
CA LEU A 57 2.95 -0.83 -2.41
C LEU A 57 4.24 -1.38 -3.00
N GLU A 58 5.26 -1.58 -2.18
CA GLU A 58 6.52 -2.20 -2.58
C GLU A 58 6.69 -3.51 -1.81
N ARG A 59 6.91 -4.60 -2.54
CA ARG A 59 7.05 -5.93 -1.94
C ARG A 59 8.28 -5.97 -1.05
N MET A 60 8.12 -6.55 0.15
CA MET A 60 9.25 -6.91 0.98
C MET A 60 9.89 -8.17 0.44
N GLU A 61 11.11 -8.04 -0.04
CA GLU A 61 12.02 -9.18 -0.17
C GLU A 61 12.48 -9.53 1.24
N VAL A 62 11.78 -10.47 1.89
CA VAL A 62 12.26 -11.01 3.16
C VAL A 62 13.42 -11.93 2.82
N GLU A 63 14.63 -11.38 2.82
CA GLU A 63 15.84 -12.18 2.97
C GLU A 63 15.79 -12.75 4.39
N TRP A 64 15.32 -13.99 4.52
CA TRP A 64 15.52 -14.72 5.76
C TRP A 64 17.02 -14.98 5.83
N ALA A 65 17.73 -14.16 6.62
CA ALA A 65 19.01 -14.58 7.16
C ALA A 65 18.72 -15.79 8.05
N ILE A 66 18.97 -16.99 7.50
CA ILE A 66 18.97 -18.26 8.23
C ILE A 66 20.31 -18.38 8.95
#